data_AF-A0A2V4VDA4-F1
#
_entry.id   AF-A0A2V4VDA4-F1
#
_cell.length_a   1.000
_cell.length_b   1.000
_cell.length_c   1.000
_cell.angle_alpha   90.00
_cell.angle_beta   90.00
_cell.angle_gamma   90.00
#
_symmetry.space_group_name_H-M   'P 1'
#
loop_
_entity.id
_entity.type
_entity.pdbx_description
1 polymer ?
#
loop_
_entity_poly.entity_id
_entity_poly.type
_entity_poly.pdbx_seq_one_letter_code
_entity_poly.pdbx_strand_id
1 'polypeptide(L)'
;MADYKIKVNNNHGGKEFNSGFHFVGKVKPIKEKDKNTDNWEDIPFYSTEEDGKKKVFQFIVETALSNELKVKVTGKEKPYAYPYSRQHGKSAKVEWNKRFNKEGYPDNTYHLIEPEWDRIEKFKEIVEKDCWVEVKGKYIPYEFEAEDGKVIKGISRQISFINPINEEGKVIIDGEVKEIKVDKNTINYVCDFQSPDFIEVNRFNMQIGINTTYQDSETGDTKVNAVVLTNGVERSEPKDVEMMVYQKKVEQGISMADAFASLNTYDFIEVIGQDNNRATFAYVDVVEEIGTDDPFSQVDSREKVTRQERVTNGDKKGLEVISYVQSSLMRELLTEEELRKTVALTSNDPFNSVSNSDDPFSQTDKDPFSSSNSNKVDDPFA
;
A
#
# COMPACT_ATOMS: atom_id res chain seq x y z
N MET A 1 -24.30 15.84 -4.59
CA MET A 1 -22.87 15.70 -4.20
C MET A 1 -22.70 14.30 -3.65
N ALA A 2 -21.74 13.52 -4.13
CA ALA A 2 -21.42 12.23 -3.52
C ALA A 2 -20.84 12.51 -2.12
N ASP A 3 -21.44 11.92 -1.11
CA ASP A 3 -21.11 12.14 0.29
C ASP A 3 -19.85 11.31 0.60
N TYR A 4 -18.67 11.84 0.25
CA TYR A 4 -17.36 11.22 0.55
C TYR A 4 -17.11 11.33 2.06
N LYS A 5 -17.82 10.52 2.84
CA LYS A 5 -17.69 10.51 4.29
C LYS A 5 -16.42 9.78 4.68
N ILE A 6 -15.39 10.57 5.02
CA ILE A 6 -14.30 10.11 5.86
C ILE A 6 -14.93 9.46 7.10
N LYS A 7 -14.49 8.24 7.39
CA LYS A 7 -14.99 7.52 8.56
C LYS A 7 -14.38 8.16 9.79
N VAL A 8 -15.16 8.27 10.85
CA VAL A 8 -14.67 8.70 12.15
C VAL A 8 -14.66 7.48 13.04
N ASN A 9 -13.54 7.22 13.70
CA ASN A 9 -13.40 6.19 14.70
C ASN A 9 -14.32 6.53 15.87
N ASN A 10 -15.26 5.63 16.17
CA ASN A 10 -16.29 5.87 17.17
C ASN A 10 -15.77 5.96 18.61
N ASN A 11 -14.55 5.48 18.90
CA ASN A 11 -14.00 5.51 20.25
C ASN A 11 -13.33 6.86 20.57
N HIS A 12 -12.63 7.45 19.60
CA HIS A 12 -11.77 8.61 19.83
C HIS A 12 -11.96 9.76 18.81
N GLY A 13 -12.95 9.68 17.92
CA GLY A 13 -13.27 10.76 16.99
C GLY A 13 -12.25 10.98 15.88
N GLY A 14 -11.30 10.07 15.67
CA GLY A 14 -10.23 10.23 14.67
C GLY A 14 -10.68 9.82 13.26
N LYS A 15 -10.17 10.49 12.22
CA LYS A 15 -10.45 10.19 10.81
C LYS A 15 -9.80 8.87 10.36
N GLU A 16 -10.51 8.02 9.63
CA GLU A 16 -10.00 6.81 8.98
C GLU A 16 -10.23 6.90 7.48
N PHE A 17 -9.18 6.58 6.73
CA PHE A 17 -9.16 6.60 5.28
C PHE A 17 -9.32 5.20 4.71
N ASN A 18 -10.04 5.10 3.59
CA ASN A 18 -10.10 3.86 2.84
C ASN A 18 -8.72 3.51 2.26
N SER A 19 -8.32 2.25 2.33
CA SER A 19 -7.08 1.75 1.72
C SER A 19 -7.27 0.34 1.15
N GLY A 20 -8.39 0.10 0.47
CA GLY A 20 -8.78 -1.21 -0.01
C GLY A 20 -8.00 -1.67 -1.25
N PHE A 21 -7.88 -2.99 -1.41
CA PHE A 21 -7.50 -3.62 -2.68
C PHE A 21 -8.45 -4.74 -3.07
N HIS A 22 -8.46 -5.01 -4.37
CA HIS A 22 -9.13 -6.13 -5.00
C HIS A 22 -8.20 -6.74 -6.06
N PHE A 23 -7.81 -7.98 -5.82
CA PHE A 23 -6.96 -8.76 -6.71
C PHE A 23 -7.68 -10.03 -7.12
N VAL A 24 -7.50 -10.43 -8.37
CA VAL A 24 -7.81 -11.78 -8.83
C VAL A 24 -6.59 -12.32 -9.52
N GLY A 25 -6.20 -13.54 -9.17
CA GLY A 25 -4.99 -14.12 -9.73
C GLY A 25 -4.72 -15.54 -9.28
N LYS A 26 -3.63 -16.08 -9.84
CA LYS A 26 -3.15 -17.42 -9.57
C LYS A 26 -2.27 -17.45 -8.33
N VAL A 27 -2.47 -18.43 -7.46
CA VAL A 27 -1.72 -18.60 -6.22
C VAL A 27 -0.34 -19.20 -6.50
N LYS A 28 0.69 -18.55 -5.96
CA LYS A 28 2.07 -19.06 -5.92
C LYS A 28 2.62 -19.04 -4.49
N PRO A 29 3.48 -20.00 -4.12
CA PRO A 29 4.25 -19.91 -2.88
C PRO A 29 5.22 -18.74 -2.95
N ILE A 30 5.49 -18.16 -1.78
CA ILE A 30 6.59 -17.21 -1.66
C ILE A 30 7.89 -18.01 -1.70
N LYS A 31 8.90 -17.49 -2.39
CA LYS A 31 10.24 -18.09 -2.39
C LYS A 31 11.18 -17.26 -1.52
N GLU A 32 11.91 -17.93 -0.66
CA GLU A 32 13.01 -17.33 0.10
C GLU A 32 14.32 -18.03 -0.24
N LYS A 33 15.40 -17.25 -0.29
CA LYS A 33 16.74 -17.81 -0.49
C LYS A 33 17.15 -18.50 0.81
N ASP A 34 17.55 -19.77 0.71
CA ASP A 34 18.09 -20.49 1.85
C ASP A 34 19.36 -19.79 2.36
N LYS A 35 19.53 -19.74 3.68
CA LYS A 35 20.62 -18.96 4.29
C LYS A 35 21.99 -19.62 4.13
N ASN A 36 22.03 -20.92 3.86
CA ASN A 36 23.24 -21.73 3.85
C ASN A 36 23.60 -22.25 2.44
N THR A 37 22.67 -22.12 1.48
CA THR A 37 22.81 -22.59 0.10
C THR A 37 22.37 -21.51 -0.88
N ASP A 38 22.70 -21.68 -2.17
CA ASP A 38 22.20 -20.81 -3.23
C ASP A 38 20.79 -21.21 -3.73
N ASN A 39 20.11 -22.11 -3.02
CA ASN A 39 18.78 -22.57 -3.39
C ASN A 39 17.69 -21.59 -2.94
N TRP A 40 16.58 -21.61 -3.67
CA TRP A 40 15.36 -20.91 -3.31
C TRP A 40 14.30 -21.93 -2.91
N GLU A 41 13.71 -21.75 -1.74
CA GLU A 41 12.73 -22.68 -1.18
C GLU A 41 11.34 -22.05 -1.11
N ASP A 42 10.33 -22.87 -1.42
CA ASP A 42 8.93 -22.48 -1.29
C ASP A 42 8.57 -22.41 0.20
N ILE A 43 8.15 -21.25 0.67
CA ILE A 43 7.63 -21.07 2.02
C ILE A 43 6.21 -21.65 2.09
N PRO A 44 5.88 -22.42 3.14
CA PRO A 44 4.50 -22.85 3.37
C PRO A 44 3.51 -21.69 3.40
N PHE A 45 2.32 -21.89 2.81
CA PHE A 45 1.25 -20.88 2.85
C PHE A 45 0.81 -20.54 4.27
N TYR A 46 0.89 -21.52 5.17
CA TYR A 46 0.55 -21.41 6.57
C TYR A 46 1.72 -21.86 7.45
N SER A 47 2.02 -21.07 8.47
CA SER A 47 2.97 -21.43 9.52
C SER A 47 2.52 -20.87 10.87
N THR A 48 3.09 -21.44 11.93
CA THR A 48 2.94 -20.95 13.30
C THR A 48 4.28 -20.49 13.84
N GLU A 49 4.31 -19.30 14.42
CA GLU A 49 5.47 -18.68 15.07
C GLU A 49 5.17 -18.49 16.58
N GLU A 50 6.17 -18.09 17.36
CA GLU A 50 6.05 -17.80 18.80
C GLU A 50 5.43 -18.97 19.60
N ASP A 51 5.96 -20.19 19.42
CA ASP A 51 5.47 -21.42 20.06
C ASP A 51 3.96 -21.66 19.84
N GLY A 52 3.46 -21.33 18.65
CA GLY A 52 2.06 -21.50 18.29
C GLY A 52 1.15 -20.32 18.62
N LYS A 53 1.67 -19.25 19.23
CA LYS A 53 0.86 -18.07 19.62
C LYS A 53 0.58 -17.10 18.48
N LYS A 54 1.26 -17.26 17.35
CA LYS A 54 1.09 -16.44 16.17
C LYS A 54 0.91 -17.32 14.94
N LYS A 55 -0.22 -17.14 14.25
CA LYS A 55 -0.47 -17.73 12.94
C LYS A 55 -0.03 -16.77 11.85
N VAL A 56 0.66 -17.28 10.85
CA VAL A 56 1.08 -16.53 9.68
C VAL A 56 0.53 -17.23 8.45
N PHE A 57 -0.17 -16.47 7.61
CA PHE A 57 -0.66 -16.94 6.34
C PHE A 57 -0.23 -15.97 5.25
N GLN A 58 0.49 -16.48 4.24
CA GLN A 58 1.13 -15.65 3.23
C GLN A 58 1.33 -16.41 1.92
N PHE A 59 1.14 -15.72 0.80
CA PHE A 59 1.32 -16.28 -0.54
C PHE A 59 1.48 -15.13 -1.55
N ILE A 60 1.78 -15.49 -2.79
CA ILE A 60 1.79 -14.58 -3.94
C ILE A 60 0.49 -14.77 -4.72
N VAL A 61 -0.18 -13.66 -5.03
CA VAL A 61 -1.23 -13.61 -6.05
C VAL A 61 -0.60 -13.07 -7.32
N GLU A 62 -0.50 -13.90 -8.36
CA GLU A 62 -0.09 -13.46 -9.69
C GLU A 62 -1.34 -12.91 -10.42
N THR A 63 -1.46 -11.59 -10.55
CA THR A 63 -2.67 -10.95 -11.14
C THR A 63 -2.62 -10.82 -12.65
N ALA A 64 -1.43 -10.91 -13.22
CA ALA A 64 -1.14 -10.93 -14.65
C ALA A 64 0.22 -11.60 -14.82
N LEU A 65 0.59 -11.95 -16.06
CA LEU A 65 1.87 -12.59 -16.35
C LEU A 65 3.03 -11.83 -15.69
N SER A 66 3.69 -12.47 -14.72
CA SER A 66 4.81 -11.92 -13.93
C SER A 66 4.50 -10.73 -13.03
N ASN A 67 3.23 -10.36 -12.79
CA ASN A 67 2.87 -9.40 -11.73
C ASN A 67 2.56 -10.14 -10.44
N GLU A 68 3.54 -10.24 -9.55
CA GLU A 68 3.49 -11.10 -8.37
C GLU A 68 3.29 -10.31 -7.07
N LEU A 69 2.08 -10.33 -6.52
CA LEU A 69 1.76 -9.54 -5.32
C LEU A 69 1.77 -10.41 -4.07
N LYS A 70 2.74 -10.17 -3.17
CA LYS A 70 2.80 -10.83 -1.87
C LYS A 70 1.70 -10.28 -0.95
N VAL A 71 0.81 -11.17 -0.52
CA VAL A 71 -0.25 -10.90 0.46
C VAL A 71 0.03 -11.66 1.76
N LYS A 72 -0.35 -11.06 2.89
CA LYS A 72 -0.05 -11.63 4.21
C LYS A 72 -1.15 -11.27 5.22
N VAL A 73 -1.50 -12.21 6.06
CA VAL A 73 -2.27 -11.97 7.28
C VAL A 73 -1.60 -12.69 8.44
N THR A 74 -1.54 -12.01 9.59
CA THR A 74 -1.02 -12.57 10.83
C THR A 74 -2.07 -12.46 11.91
N GLY A 75 -2.33 -13.56 12.59
CA GLY A 75 -3.28 -13.62 13.70
C GLY A 75 -2.58 -13.99 14.99
N LYS A 76 -3.00 -13.34 16.09
CA LYS A 76 -2.64 -13.73 17.45
C LYS A 76 -3.91 -13.86 18.26
N GLU A 77 -3.90 -14.74 19.25
CA GLU A 77 -4.93 -14.69 20.29
C GLU A 77 -4.88 -13.35 21.01
N LYS A 78 -6.06 -12.79 21.26
CA LYS A 78 -6.21 -11.54 22.02
C LYS A 78 -6.83 -11.87 23.37
N PRO A 79 -6.66 -11.03 24.40
CA PRO A 79 -7.38 -11.23 25.67
C PRO A 79 -8.91 -11.12 25.52
N TYR A 80 -9.35 -10.31 24.55
CA TYR A 80 -10.76 -10.01 24.31
C TYR A 80 -11.10 -10.03 22.82
N ALA A 81 -12.36 -10.35 22.52
CA ALA A 81 -12.98 -10.12 21.23
C ALA A 81 -13.99 -8.98 21.32
N TYR A 82 -14.29 -8.37 20.17
CA TYR A 82 -15.13 -7.17 20.09
C TYR A 82 -16.26 -7.37 19.07
N PRO A 83 -17.33 -8.10 19.42
CA PRO A 83 -18.53 -8.13 18.59
C PRO A 83 -19.13 -6.73 18.46
N TYR A 84 -19.68 -6.43 17.29
CA TYR A 84 -20.25 -5.13 16.94
C TYR A 84 -21.74 -5.28 16.63
N SER A 85 -22.54 -4.33 17.10
CA SER A 85 -23.94 -4.20 16.70
C SER A 85 -24.12 -2.97 15.84
N ARG A 86 -24.63 -3.17 14.63
CA ARG A 86 -25.01 -2.06 13.74
C ARG A 86 -26.21 -1.29 14.29
N GLN A 87 -27.11 -1.97 15.01
CA GLN A 87 -28.27 -1.36 15.64
C GLN A 87 -27.87 -0.38 16.74
N HIS A 88 -26.87 -0.75 17.55
CA HIS A 88 -26.37 0.10 18.64
C HIS A 88 -25.21 1.01 18.23
N GLY A 89 -24.63 0.79 17.05
CA GLY A 89 -23.49 1.56 16.54
C GLY A 89 -22.19 1.36 17.31
N LYS A 90 -22.09 0.36 18.18
CA LYS A 90 -20.95 0.16 19.10
C LYS A 90 -20.52 -1.29 19.23
N SER A 91 -19.28 -1.48 19.68
CA SER A 91 -18.73 -2.78 20.03
C SER A 91 -18.92 -3.10 21.51
N ALA A 92 -19.07 -4.37 21.83
CA ALA A 92 -19.04 -4.89 23.19
C ALA A 92 -17.75 -5.69 23.42
N LYS A 93 -17.27 -5.74 24.65
CA LYS A 93 -16.06 -6.49 25.02
C LYS A 93 -16.46 -7.85 25.55
N VAL A 94 -15.92 -8.93 24.97
CA VAL A 94 -16.13 -10.31 25.46
C VAL A 94 -14.80 -11.03 25.61
N GLU A 95 -14.72 -11.98 26.55
CA GLU A 95 -13.51 -12.81 26.72
C GLU A 95 -13.26 -13.66 25.46
N TRP A 96 -11.98 -13.81 25.10
CA TRP A 96 -11.60 -14.49 23.85
C TRP A 96 -12.09 -15.92 23.74
N ASN A 97 -12.03 -16.69 24.83
CA ASN A 97 -12.53 -18.07 24.90
C ASN A 97 -14.06 -18.17 24.75
N LYS A 98 -14.80 -17.08 24.98
CA LYS A 98 -16.26 -16.99 24.84
C LYS A 98 -16.68 -16.30 23.54
N ARG A 99 -15.74 -15.94 22.65
CA ARG A 99 -16.03 -15.11 21.47
C ARG A 99 -17.09 -15.69 20.53
N PHE A 100 -17.28 -17.00 20.49
CA PHE A 100 -18.32 -17.65 19.68
C PHE A 100 -19.63 -17.89 20.44
N ASN A 101 -19.66 -17.66 21.75
CA ASN A 101 -20.87 -17.81 22.56
C ASN A 101 -21.75 -16.55 22.45
N LYS A 102 -22.76 -16.60 21.57
CA LYS A 102 -23.71 -15.50 21.37
C LYS A 102 -24.58 -15.21 22.59
N GLU A 103 -24.80 -16.16 23.49
CA GLU A 103 -25.57 -15.92 24.73
C GLU A 103 -24.83 -14.98 25.69
N GLY A 104 -23.49 -14.92 25.59
CA GLY A 104 -22.67 -14.00 26.36
C GLY A 104 -22.61 -12.58 25.77
N TYR A 105 -23.29 -12.32 24.65
CA TYR A 105 -23.35 -10.99 24.06
C TYR A 105 -24.43 -10.15 24.74
N PRO A 106 -24.37 -8.80 24.66
CA PRO A 106 -25.38 -7.95 25.28
C PRO A 106 -26.80 -8.24 24.78
N ASP A 107 -26.94 -8.59 23.50
CA ASP A 107 -28.18 -9.04 22.87
C ASP A 107 -27.89 -9.74 21.53
N ASN A 108 -28.94 -10.17 20.83
CA ASN A 108 -28.87 -10.90 19.57
C ASN A 108 -28.47 -10.07 18.34
N THR A 109 -28.30 -8.75 18.48
CA THR A 109 -27.95 -7.82 17.39
C THR A 109 -26.44 -7.70 17.20
N TYR A 110 -25.65 -8.22 18.14
CA TYR A 110 -24.20 -8.21 18.09
C TYR A 110 -23.67 -9.36 17.23
N HIS A 111 -22.74 -9.03 16.34
CA HIS A 111 -22.05 -9.98 15.47
C HIS A 111 -20.54 -9.92 15.72
N LEU A 112 -19.90 -11.08 15.84
CA LEU A 112 -18.44 -11.15 15.97
C LEU A 112 -17.79 -10.56 14.72
N ILE A 113 -16.95 -9.54 14.90
CA ILE A 113 -15.98 -9.15 13.87
C ILE A 113 -14.90 -10.22 13.89
N GLU A 114 -14.82 -11.01 12.82
CA GLU A 114 -13.97 -12.19 12.79
C GLU A 114 -12.47 -11.82 12.94
N PRO A 115 -11.82 -12.24 14.04
CA PRO A 115 -10.41 -11.96 14.26
C PRO A 115 -9.52 -12.58 13.20
N GLU A 116 -8.34 -11.98 12.95
CA GLU A 116 -7.35 -12.52 12.01
C GLU A 116 -6.99 -13.99 12.31
N TRP A 117 -6.89 -14.32 13.60
CA TRP A 117 -6.58 -15.68 14.07
C TRP A 117 -7.57 -16.74 13.58
N ASP A 118 -8.86 -16.40 13.57
CA ASP A 118 -9.93 -17.30 13.15
C ASP A 118 -10.06 -17.31 11.62
N ARG A 119 -9.91 -16.14 10.96
CA ARG A 119 -9.94 -16.02 9.49
C ARG A 119 -8.87 -16.88 8.81
N ILE A 120 -7.68 -16.98 9.39
CA ILE A 120 -6.59 -17.81 8.85
C ILE A 120 -7.01 -19.29 8.74
N GLU A 121 -7.79 -19.80 9.68
CA GLU A 121 -8.26 -21.19 9.65
C GLU A 121 -9.21 -21.46 8.48
N LYS A 122 -9.94 -20.45 8.02
CA LYS A 122 -10.75 -20.56 6.80
C LYS A 122 -9.90 -20.45 5.55
N PHE A 123 -8.96 -19.51 5.52
CA PHE A 123 -8.11 -19.26 4.35
C PHE A 123 -7.23 -20.45 3.99
N LYS A 124 -6.71 -21.19 4.98
CA LYS A 124 -5.91 -22.40 4.73
C LYS A 124 -6.68 -23.52 4.02
N GLU A 125 -8.02 -23.52 4.08
CA GLU A 125 -8.87 -24.52 3.43
C GLU A 125 -9.19 -24.14 1.96
N ILE A 126 -8.90 -22.90 1.56
CA ILE A 126 -9.21 -22.35 0.24
C ILE A 126 -7.98 -22.31 -0.67
N VAL A 127 -6.82 -21.98 -0.09
CA VAL A 127 -5.62 -21.65 -0.86
C VAL A 127 -4.74 -22.88 -1.02
N GLU A 128 -4.54 -23.25 -2.28
CA GLU A 128 -3.61 -24.28 -2.71
C GLU A 128 -2.72 -23.74 -3.82
N LYS A 129 -1.61 -24.43 -4.09
CA LYS A 129 -0.69 -24.01 -5.15
C LYS A 129 -1.41 -24.09 -6.49
N ASP A 130 -1.19 -23.08 -7.33
CA ASP A 130 -1.74 -22.96 -8.68
C ASP A 130 -3.27 -22.77 -8.78
N CYS A 131 -4.01 -22.68 -7.67
CA CYS A 131 -5.43 -22.33 -7.71
C CYS A 131 -5.65 -20.85 -8.02
N TRP A 132 -6.85 -20.50 -8.49
CA TRP A 132 -7.25 -19.10 -8.73
C TRP A 132 -8.11 -18.60 -7.59
N VAL A 133 -7.84 -17.38 -7.14
CA VAL A 133 -8.53 -16.78 -6.01
C VAL A 133 -8.85 -15.30 -6.25
N GLU A 134 -9.98 -14.86 -5.71
CA GLU A 134 -10.28 -13.45 -5.46
C GLU A 134 -9.77 -13.10 -4.06
N VAL A 135 -8.89 -12.11 -3.97
CA VAL A 135 -8.36 -11.58 -2.71
C VAL A 135 -8.79 -10.13 -2.55
N LYS A 136 -9.51 -9.84 -1.47
CA LYS A 136 -9.85 -8.48 -1.07
C LYS A 136 -9.22 -8.18 0.26
N GLY A 137 -8.77 -6.95 0.44
CA GLY A 137 -8.05 -6.58 1.64
C GLY A 137 -7.84 -5.10 1.77
N LYS A 138 -6.90 -4.75 2.66
CA LYS A 138 -6.49 -3.38 2.89
C LYS A 138 -4.97 -3.28 2.96
N TYR A 139 -4.45 -2.15 2.55
CA TYR A 139 -3.06 -1.82 2.73
C TYR A 139 -2.81 -1.33 4.16
N ILE A 140 -1.76 -1.88 4.76
CA ILE A 140 -1.22 -1.43 6.04
C ILE A 140 0.21 -0.98 5.76
N PRO A 141 0.46 0.33 5.66
CA PRO A 141 1.83 0.79 5.61
C PRO A 141 2.51 0.50 6.95
N TYR A 142 3.74 0.04 6.87
CA TYR A 142 4.57 -0.30 8.01
C TYR A 142 5.88 0.47 7.94
N GLU A 143 6.45 0.67 9.11
CA GLU A 143 7.74 1.29 9.29
C GLU A 143 8.43 0.55 10.43
N PHE A 144 9.64 0.07 10.20
CA PHE A 144 10.47 -0.53 11.25
C PHE A 144 11.92 -0.12 11.07
N GLU A 145 12.64 0.00 12.18
CA GLU A 145 14.08 0.21 12.17
C GLU A 145 14.77 -1.15 11.99
N ALA A 146 15.57 -1.27 10.95
CA ALA A 146 16.42 -2.44 10.72
C ALA A 146 17.60 -2.44 11.70
N GLU A 147 18.26 -3.59 11.84
CA GLU A 147 19.41 -3.74 12.75
C GLU A 147 20.57 -2.77 12.44
N ASP A 148 20.65 -2.25 11.21
CA ASP A 148 21.64 -1.25 10.79
C ASP A 148 21.21 0.21 11.07
N GLY A 149 20.10 0.41 11.80
CA GLY A 149 19.55 1.73 12.13
C GLY A 149 18.78 2.40 10.98
N LYS A 150 18.62 1.73 9.83
CA LYS A 150 17.81 2.26 8.72
C LYS A 150 16.33 2.02 8.97
N VAL A 151 15.54 3.07 8.80
CA VAL A 151 14.09 2.95 8.80
C VAL A 151 13.62 2.39 7.47
N ILE A 152 13.09 1.18 7.49
CA ILE A 152 12.45 0.53 6.34
C ILE A 152 10.95 0.87 6.38
N LYS A 153 10.50 1.60 5.36
CA LYS A 153 9.08 1.85 5.09
C LYS A 153 8.60 0.92 4.01
N GLY A 154 7.36 0.46 4.11
CA GLY A 154 6.75 -0.37 3.07
C GLY A 154 5.25 -0.50 3.27
N ILE A 155 4.62 -1.26 2.38
CA ILE A 155 3.18 -1.46 2.41
C ILE A 155 2.89 -2.96 2.45
N SER A 156 2.21 -3.38 3.50
CA SER A 156 1.70 -4.74 3.65
C SER A 156 0.30 -4.84 3.06
N ARG A 157 0.03 -5.91 2.33
CA ARG A 157 -1.30 -6.24 1.79
C ARG A 157 -2.00 -7.17 2.78
N GLN A 158 -2.76 -6.60 3.72
CA GLN A 158 -3.50 -7.38 4.70
C GLN A 158 -4.78 -7.94 4.09
N ILE A 159 -4.91 -9.27 4.13
CA ILE A 159 -6.04 -9.98 3.57
C ILE A 159 -7.28 -9.78 4.47
N SER A 160 -8.40 -9.40 3.84
CA SER A 160 -9.71 -9.35 4.47
C SER A 160 -10.57 -10.56 4.10
N PHE A 161 -10.57 -10.95 2.83
CA PHE A 161 -11.33 -12.05 2.26
C PHE A 161 -10.49 -12.79 1.20
N ILE A 162 -10.70 -14.10 1.11
CA ILE A 162 -10.24 -14.95 0.01
C ILE A 162 -11.44 -15.77 -0.41
N ASN A 163 -11.74 -15.75 -1.71
CA ASN A 163 -12.78 -16.58 -2.29
C ASN A 163 -12.17 -17.40 -3.44
N PRO A 164 -12.43 -18.71 -3.52
CA PRO A 164 -11.96 -19.52 -4.63
C PRO A 164 -12.68 -19.13 -5.92
N ILE A 165 -11.97 -19.31 -7.04
CA ILE A 165 -12.52 -19.14 -8.38
C ILE A 165 -12.63 -20.49 -9.04
N ASN A 166 -13.80 -20.77 -9.62
CA ASN A 166 -14.04 -22.01 -10.33
C ASN A 166 -13.44 -21.96 -11.75
N GLU A 167 -13.48 -23.09 -12.46
CA GLU A 167 -12.95 -23.22 -13.82
C GLU A 167 -13.66 -22.31 -14.84
N GLU A 168 -14.89 -21.88 -14.56
CA GLU A 168 -15.64 -20.92 -15.38
C GLU A 168 -15.27 -19.45 -15.11
N GLY A 169 -14.30 -19.18 -14.22
CA GLY A 169 -13.88 -17.82 -13.87
C GLY A 169 -14.84 -17.08 -12.93
N LYS A 170 -15.72 -17.80 -12.24
CA LYS A 170 -16.68 -17.25 -11.27
C LYS A 170 -16.20 -17.44 -9.84
N VAL A 171 -16.51 -16.48 -8.98
CA VAL A 171 -16.13 -16.50 -7.57
C VAL A 171 -17.16 -17.30 -6.75
N ILE A 172 -16.69 -18.16 -5.86
CA ILE A 172 -17.55 -18.91 -4.94
C ILE A 172 -17.54 -18.19 -3.58
N ILE A 173 -18.70 -17.70 -3.15
CA ILE A 173 -18.86 -17.00 -1.86
C ILE A 173 -19.93 -17.72 -1.07
N ASP A 174 -19.56 -18.28 0.09
CA ASP A 174 -20.46 -19.04 0.97
C ASP A 174 -21.20 -20.18 0.24
N GLY A 175 -20.54 -20.81 -0.74
CA GLY A 175 -21.10 -21.89 -1.56
C GLY A 175 -21.93 -21.43 -2.76
N GLU A 176 -22.16 -20.12 -2.93
CA GLU A 176 -22.86 -19.55 -4.07
C GLU A 176 -21.88 -19.10 -5.15
N VAL A 177 -22.14 -19.50 -6.40
CA VAL A 177 -21.39 -19.04 -7.57
C VAL A 177 -21.85 -17.63 -7.94
N LYS A 178 -20.91 -16.69 -8.00
CA LYS A 178 -21.15 -15.28 -8.31
C LYS A 178 -20.18 -14.78 -9.36
N GLU A 179 -20.63 -13.79 -10.11
CA GLU A 179 -19.79 -13.10 -11.10
C GLU A 179 -18.76 -12.19 -10.42
N ILE A 180 -17.56 -12.11 -11.01
CA ILE A 180 -16.53 -11.17 -10.56
C ILE A 180 -16.93 -9.75 -10.96
N LYS A 181 -16.86 -8.83 -9.99
CA LYS A 181 -17.22 -7.42 -10.18
C LYS A 181 -16.03 -6.51 -10.02
N VAL A 182 -15.78 -5.69 -11.03
CA VAL A 182 -14.81 -4.59 -11.02
C VAL A 182 -15.57 -3.32 -11.37
N ASP A 183 -15.51 -2.30 -10.50
CA ASP A 183 -16.21 -1.02 -10.70
C ASP A 183 -17.70 -1.10 -10.93
N LYS A 184 -18.35 -2.01 -10.21
CA LYS A 184 -19.79 -2.31 -10.34
C LYS A 184 -20.14 -2.96 -11.69
N ASN A 185 -19.17 -3.22 -12.56
CA ASN A 185 -19.33 -3.97 -13.80
C ASN A 185 -18.98 -5.44 -13.56
N THR A 186 -19.79 -6.32 -14.14
CA THR A 186 -19.47 -7.75 -14.22
C THR A 186 -18.43 -7.97 -15.32
N ILE A 187 -17.43 -8.80 -15.04
CA ILE A 187 -16.45 -9.24 -16.04
C ILE A 187 -16.56 -10.75 -16.26
N ASN A 188 -16.38 -11.18 -17.51
CA ASN A 188 -16.18 -12.58 -17.84
C ASN A 188 -14.69 -12.89 -17.62
N TYR A 189 -14.36 -13.38 -16.44
CA TYR A 189 -12.96 -13.61 -16.09
C TYR A 189 -12.46 -14.92 -16.69
N VAL A 190 -11.23 -14.92 -17.20
CA VAL A 190 -10.58 -16.10 -17.77
C VAL A 190 -9.38 -16.48 -16.92
N CYS A 191 -9.30 -17.74 -16.50
CA CYS A 191 -8.22 -18.27 -15.67
C CYS A 191 -7.00 -18.71 -16.50
N ASP A 192 -6.58 -17.87 -17.45
CA ASP A 192 -5.43 -18.10 -18.32
C ASP A 192 -4.77 -16.77 -18.71
N PHE A 193 -3.53 -16.54 -18.27
CA PHE A 193 -2.79 -15.32 -18.57
C PHE A 193 -2.42 -15.15 -20.05
N GLN A 194 -2.44 -16.23 -20.84
CA GLN A 194 -2.13 -16.18 -22.27
C GLN A 194 -3.36 -15.93 -23.14
N SER A 195 -4.57 -16.00 -22.54
CA SER A 195 -5.79 -15.75 -23.28
C SER A 195 -5.89 -14.27 -23.69
N PRO A 196 -6.26 -13.97 -24.95
CA PRO A 196 -6.55 -12.59 -25.36
C PRO A 196 -7.76 -12.00 -24.63
N ASP A 197 -8.65 -12.84 -24.10
CA ASP A 197 -9.83 -12.45 -23.32
C ASP A 197 -9.50 -12.23 -21.83
N PHE A 198 -8.25 -12.42 -21.42
CA PHE A 198 -7.81 -12.19 -20.05
C PHE A 198 -7.92 -10.71 -19.67
N ILE A 199 -8.59 -10.43 -18.55
CA ILE A 199 -8.70 -9.10 -17.98
C ILE A 199 -8.01 -9.10 -16.62
N GLU A 200 -6.91 -8.37 -16.48
CA GLU A 200 -6.22 -8.23 -15.19
C GLU A 200 -7.15 -7.56 -14.15
N VAL A 201 -7.35 -8.22 -13.00
CA VAL A 201 -7.98 -7.62 -11.83
C VAL A 201 -6.89 -7.34 -10.80
N ASN A 202 -6.35 -6.13 -10.89
CA ASN A 202 -5.35 -5.61 -9.98
C ASN A 202 -5.70 -4.16 -9.68
N ARG A 203 -6.37 -3.94 -8.55
CA ARG A 203 -6.89 -2.62 -8.23
C ARG A 203 -6.72 -2.28 -6.76
N PHE A 204 -6.27 -1.07 -6.50
CA PHE A 204 -6.47 -0.42 -5.22
C PHE A 204 -7.44 0.77 -5.31
N ASN A 205 -8.07 1.07 -4.19
CA ASN A 205 -8.80 2.32 -3.95
C ASN A 205 -8.31 2.86 -2.60
N MET A 206 -7.72 4.05 -2.62
CA MET A 206 -7.18 4.70 -1.43
C MET A 206 -7.68 6.13 -1.32
N GLN A 207 -8.05 6.51 -0.10
CA GLN A 207 -8.20 7.91 0.28
C GLN A 207 -6.86 8.36 0.85
N ILE A 208 -6.32 9.45 0.30
CA ILE A 208 -4.98 9.91 0.61
C ILE A 208 -4.97 11.39 0.97
N GLY A 209 -4.13 11.72 1.95
CA GLY A 209 -3.70 13.07 2.24
C GLY A 209 -2.37 13.37 1.56
N ILE A 210 -2.26 14.48 0.84
CA ILE A 210 -1.03 14.87 0.18
C ILE A 210 -0.06 15.44 1.22
N ASN A 211 1.13 14.84 1.29
CA ASN A 211 2.25 15.43 2.03
C ASN A 211 3.07 16.28 1.05
N THR A 212 3.64 15.65 0.02
CA THR A 212 4.40 16.34 -1.04
C THR A 212 4.23 15.64 -2.38
N THR A 213 4.37 16.40 -3.45
CA THR A 213 4.40 15.91 -4.83
C THR A 213 5.68 16.40 -5.51
N TYR A 214 6.30 15.54 -6.30
CA TYR A 214 7.51 15.86 -7.05
C TYR A 214 7.36 15.35 -8.48
N GLN A 215 7.45 16.26 -9.44
CA GLN A 215 7.46 15.90 -10.86
C GLN A 215 8.88 15.76 -11.35
N ASP A 216 9.16 14.63 -11.98
CA ASP A 216 10.43 14.35 -12.63
C ASP A 216 10.55 15.19 -13.91
N SER A 217 11.63 15.95 -14.04
CA SER A 217 11.81 16.89 -15.16
C SER A 217 12.12 16.21 -16.49
N GLU A 218 12.61 14.96 -16.48
CA GLU A 218 13.00 14.23 -17.69
C GLU A 218 11.82 13.43 -18.26
N THR A 219 11.07 12.75 -17.39
CA THR A 219 9.96 11.88 -17.76
C THR A 219 8.60 12.59 -17.71
N GLY A 220 8.46 13.62 -16.88
CA GLY A 220 7.17 14.25 -16.55
C GLY A 220 6.33 13.45 -15.55
N ASP A 221 6.83 12.32 -15.06
CA ASP A 221 6.14 11.48 -14.07
C ASP A 221 6.06 12.21 -12.73
N THR A 222 4.94 12.04 -12.01
CA THR A 222 4.74 12.66 -10.69
C THR A 222 4.80 11.60 -9.59
N LYS A 223 5.81 11.73 -8.73
CA LYS A 223 5.90 11.02 -7.47
C LYS A 223 5.02 11.70 -6.42
N VAL A 224 4.16 10.93 -5.78
CA VAL A 224 3.23 11.41 -4.75
C VAL A 224 3.59 10.77 -3.42
N ASN A 225 4.10 11.58 -2.49
CA ASN A 225 4.26 11.19 -1.10
C ASN A 225 2.99 11.60 -0.35
N ALA A 226 2.25 10.61 0.12
CA ALA A 226 0.97 10.81 0.74
C ALA A 226 0.87 10.08 2.08
N VAL A 227 -0.24 10.31 2.78
CA VAL A 227 -0.54 9.74 4.09
C VAL A 227 -1.91 9.07 4.03
N VAL A 228 -2.01 7.87 4.60
CA VAL A 228 -3.26 7.19 4.92
C VAL A 228 -3.47 7.27 6.42
N LEU A 229 -4.64 7.75 6.86
CA LEU A 229 -5.02 7.75 8.27
C LEU A 229 -5.65 6.40 8.63
N THR A 230 -4.99 5.66 9.52
CA THR A 230 -5.43 4.35 9.99
C THR A 230 -5.96 4.42 11.42
N ASN A 231 -6.77 3.43 11.81
CA ASN A 231 -7.28 3.33 13.19
C ASN A 231 -6.13 3.18 14.19
N GLY A 232 -6.06 4.09 15.15
CA GLY A 232 -5.24 3.95 16.36
C GLY A 232 -6.10 3.75 17.61
N VAL A 233 -5.43 3.67 18.77
CA VAL A 233 -6.11 3.48 20.07
C VAL A 233 -6.63 4.80 20.62
N GLU A 234 -5.80 5.85 20.58
CA GLU A 234 -6.11 7.17 21.14
C GLU A 234 -6.47 8.21 20.08
N ARG A 235 -5.84 8.11 18.91
CA ARG A 235 -6.10 8.94 17.74
C ARG A 235 -5.76 8.17 16.48
N SER A 236 -6.17 8.68 15.33
CA SER A 236 -5.78 8.10 14.04
C SER A 236 -4.27 8.19 13.84
N GLU A 237 -3.69 7.13 13.28
CA GLU A 237 -2.26 7.07 13.02
C GLU A 237 -1.99 7.41 11.55
N PRO A 238 -1.20 8.47 11.27
CA PRO A 238 -0.72 8.73 9.92
C PRO A 238 0.30 7.66 9.51
N LYS A 239 0.11 7.12 8.31
CA LYS A 239 0.99 6.15 7.69
C LYS A 239 1.39 6.64 6.30
N ASP A 240 2.69 6.78 6.07
CA ASP A 240 3.20 7.23 4.78
C ASP A 240 2.94 6.18 3.69
N VAL A 241 2.60 6.67 2.50
CA VAL A 241 2.45 5.89 1.28
C VAL A 241 3.10 6.64 0.13
N GLU A 242 3.87 5.92 -0.67
CA GLU A 242 4.49 6.44 -1.88
C GLU A 242 3.78 5.87 -3.11
N MET A 243 3.46 6.75 -4.05
CA MET A 243 2.72 6.40 -5.27
C MET A 243 3.35 7.09 -6.48
N MET A 244 3.17 6.51 -7.66
CA MET A 244 3.62 7.06 -8.93
C MET A 244 2.43 7.37 -9.84
N VAL A 245 2.49 8.53 -10.50
CA VAL A 245 1.54 8.92 -11.55
C VAL A 245 2.33 9.11 -12.84
N TYR A 246 2.27 8.13 -13.73
CA TYR A 246 3.01 8.19 -14.99
C TYR A 246 2.42 9.22 -15.96
N GLN A 247 3.30 9.93 -16.65
CA GLN A 247 2.93 10.88 -17.67
C GLN A 247 2.24 10.16 -18.83
N LYS A 248 1.08 10.67 -19.22
CA LYS A 248 0.31 10.17 -20.36
C LYS A 248 -0.08 11.32 -21.26
N LYS A 249 0.07 11.11 -22.56
CA LYS A 249 -0.38 12.07 -23.57
C LYS A 249 -1.91 12.17 -23.50
N VAL A 250 -2.41 13.38 -23.33
CA VAL A 250 -3.85 13.68 -23.33
C VAL A 250 -4.22 14.47 -24.59
N GLU A 251 -5.41 14.23 -25.13
CA GLU A 251 -5.93 14.98 -26.28
C GLU A 251 -6.39 16.40 -25.88
N GLN A 252 -6.89 16.56 -24.65
CA GLN A 252 -7.40 17.81 -24.12
C GLN A 252 -7.07 17.95 -22.63
N GLY A 253 -6.84 19.18 -22.17
CA GLY A 253 -6.55 19.50 -20.78
C GLY A 253 -5.11 19.23 -20.37
N ILE A 254 -4.89 19.08 -19.07
CA ILE A 254 -3.60 18.69 -18.49
C ILE A 254 -3.57 17.19 -18.23
N SER A 255 -2.38 16.61 -18.20
CA SER A 255 -2.23 15.20 -17.84
C SER A 255 -2.59 14.97 -16.37
N MET A 256 -2.83 13.70 -16.00
CA MET A 256 -3.02 13.35 -14.60
C MET A 256 -1.75 13.60 -13.77
N ALA A 257 -0.56 13.37 -14.32
CA ALA A 257 0.69 13.64 -13.59
C ALA A 257 0.84 15.14 -13.30
N ASP A 258 0.54 16.02 -14.26
CA ASP A 258 0.55 17.47 -14.08
C ASP A 258 -0.52 17.92 -13.06
N ALA A 259 -1.70 17.31 -13.10
CA ALA A 259 -2.76 17.59 -12.12
C ALA A 259 -2.31 17.23 -10.70
N PHE A 260 -1.66 16.08 -10.51
CA PHE A 260 -1.11 15.70 -9.22
C PHE A 260 0.06 16.59 -8.79
N ALA A 261 0.91 17.05 -9.72
CA ALA A 261 1.99 17.98 -9.43
C ALA A 261 1.50 19.34 -8.88
N SER A 262 0.25 19.71 -9.19
CA SER A 262 -0.41 20.93 -8.72
C SER A 262 -1.13 20.80 -7.36
N LEU A 263 -1.08 19.63 -6.72
CA LEU A 263 -1.69 19.43 -5.41
C LEU A 263 -0.81 20.04 -4.31
N ASN A 264 -1.46 20.66 -3.33
CA ASN A 264 -0.79 21.24 -2.18
C ASN A 264 -0.69 20.21 -1.05
N THR A 265 0.28 20.41 -0.15
CA THR A 265 0.27 19.73 1.14
C THR A 265 -1.09 19.92 1.82
N TYR A 266 -1.58 18.87 2.49
CA TYR A 266 -2.88 18.79 3.16
C TYR A 266 -4.11 18.63 2.26
N ASP A 267 -3.94 18.64 0.93
CA ASP A 267 -5.03 18.27 0.05
C ASP A 267 -5.42 16.80 0.26
N PHE A 268 -6.70 16.51 0.06
CA PHE A 268 -7.26 15.18 0.20
C PHE A 268 -7.90 14.76 -1.12
N ILE A 269 -7.67 13.51 -1.54
CA ILE A 269 -8.26 12.96 -2.76
C ILE A 269 -8.43 11.43 -2.64
N GLU A 270 -9.45 10.89 -3.31
CA GLU A 270 -9.61 9.45 -3.46
C GLU A 270 -9.06 9.00 -4.81
N VAL A 271 -8.10 8.08 -4.77
CA VAL A 271 -7.36 7.58 -5.91
C VAL A 271 -7.63 6.09 -6.16
N ILE A 272 -7.56 5.73 -7.42
CA ILE A 272 -7.67 4.37 -7.91
C ILE A 272 -6.42 4.04 -8.70
N GLY A 273 -5.93 2.83 -8.55
CA GLY A 273 -4.67 2.45 -9.17
C GLY A 273 -4.43 0.96 -9.26
N GLN A 274 -3.24 0.62 -9.73
CA GLN A 274 -2.74 -0.74 -9.84
C GLN A 274 -1.52 -0.94 -8.94
N ASP A 275 -1.40 -2.12 -8.36
CA ASP A 275 -0.23 -2.48 -7.59
C ASP A 275 0.72 -3.31 -8.45
N ASN A 276 1.90 -2.76 -8.70
CA ASN A 276 2.85 -3.39 -9.59
C ASN A 276 3.96 -4.04 -8.77
N ASN A 277 4.22 -5.29 -9.09
CA ASN A 277 5.47 -5.97 -8.82
C ASN A 277 5.77 -6.87 -10.02
N ARG A 278 5.87 -6.22 -11.20
CA ARG A 278 6.01 -6.90 -12.49
C ARG A 278 7.38 -6.67 -13.09
N ALA A 279 7.94 -7.73 -13.64
CA ALA A 279 8.98 -7.59 -14.66
C ALA A 279 8.33 -7.12 -15.96
N THR A 280 8.94 -6.16 -16.66
CA THR A 280 8.55 -5.78 -18.01
C THR A 280 9.40 -6.55 -19.01
N PHE A 281 8.75 -7.07 -20.05
CA PHE A 281 9.41 -7.87 -21.09
C PHE A 281 9.25 -7.20 -22.44
N ALA A 282 10.30 -7.30 -23.25
CA ALA A 282 10.26 -7.05 -24.69
C ALA A 282 10.34 -8.39 -25.43
N TYR A 283 9.64 -8.50 -26.55
CA TYR A 283 9.79 -9.62 -27.46
C TYR A 283 10.81 -9.22 -28.52
N VAL A 284 11.89 -9.99 -28.63
CA VAL A 284 12.94 -9.80 -29.64
C VAL A 284 12.80 -10.93 -30.64
N ASP A 285 12.67 -10.57 -31.92
CA ASP A 285 12.69 -11.54 -33.01
C ASP A 285 14.05 -12.25 -33.00
N VAL A 286 14.04 -13.58 -32.82
CA VAL A 286 15.25 -14.38 -32.96
C VAL A 286 15.57 -14.45 -34.44
N VAL A 287 16.57 -13.68 -34.86
CA VAL A 287 17.13 -13.78 -36.21
C VAL A 287 18.04 -15.01 -36.22
N GLU A 288 17.49 -16.17 -36.51
CA GLU A 288 18.30 -17.29 -36.98
C GLU A 288 18.74 -16.95 -38.42
N GLU A 289 20.03 -16.69 -38.62
CA GLU A 289 20.60 -16.54 -39.96
C GLU A 289 20.47 -17.88 -40.70
N ILE A 290 19.49 -17.96 -41.59
CA ILE A 290 19.33 -19.08 -42.51
C ILE A 290 20.50 -18.99 -43.50
N GLY A 291 21.36 -20.01 -43.51
CA GLY A 291 22.48 -20.09 -44.47
C GLY A 291 21.97 -20.05 -45.91
N THR A 292 22.77 -19.50 -46.84
CA THR A 292 22.40 -19.37 -48.26
C THR A 292 22.09 -20.69 -48.96
N ASP A 293 22.54 -21.79 -48.38
CA ASP A 293 22.42 -23.14 -48.92
C ASP A 293 21.18 -23.87 -48.37
N ASP A 294 20.42 -23.20 -47.48
CA ASP A 294 19.20 -23.72 -46.90
C ASP A 294 18.04 -23.58 -47.90
N PRO A 295 17.28 -24.66 -48.18
CA PRO A 295 16.15 -24.63 -49.11
C PRO A 295 15.01 -23.69 -48.69
N PHE A 296 14.95 -23.27 -47.42
CA PHE A 296 13.97 -22.31 -46.90
C PHE A 296 14.42 -20.84 -46.99
N SER A 297 15.66 -20.58 -47.41
CA SER A 297 16.17 -19.22 -47.62
C SER A 297 15.34 -18.44 -48.65
N GLN A 298 14.78 -19.13 -49.66
CA GLN A 298 14.00 -18.55 -50.76
C GLN A 298 12.48 -18.51 -50.52
N VAL A 299 11.99 -19.02 -49.38
CA VAL A 299 10.56 -18.94 -49.04
C VAL A 299 10.14 -17.48 -48.83
N ASP A 300 8.91 -17.14 -49.23
CA ASP A 300 8.37 -15.78 -49.08
C ASP A 300 8.32 -15.39 -47.59
N SER A 301 8.66 -14.14 -47.29
CA SER A 301 8.70 -13.64 -45.90
C SER A 301 7.33 -13.66 -45.21
N ARG A 302 6.21 -13.70 -45.95
CA ARG A 302 4.86 -13.82 -45.40
C ARG A 302 4.51 -15.22 -44.92
N GLU A 303 5.25 -16.23 -45.39
CA GLU A 303 5.11 -17.63 -44.96
C GLU A 303 6.11 -17.99 -43.85
N LYS A 304 7.04 -17.09 -43.51
CA LYS A 304 7.99 -17.26 -42.42
C LYS A 304 7.37 -16.82 -41.10
N VAL A 305 7.47 -17.67 -40.09
CA VAL A 305 7.11 -17.34 -38.71
C VAL A 305 8.39 -17.16 -37.92
N THR A 306 8.68 -15.93 -37.50
CA THR A 306 9.85 -15.63 -36.68
C THR A 306 9.57 -16.02 -35.23
N ARG A 307 10.45 -16.83 -34.65
CA ARG A 307 10.37 -17.15 -33.22
C ARG A 307 10.75 -15.90 -32.43
N GLN A 308 9.87 -15.45 -31.55
CA GLN A 308 10.16 -14.35 -30.65
C GLN A 308 10.71 -14.89 -29.33
N GLU A 309 11.84 -14.35 -28.87
CA GLU A 309 12.38 -14.61 -27.54
C GLU A 309 11.99 -13.46 -26.60
N ARG A 310 11.57 -13.83 -25.39
CA ARG A 310 11.14 -12.88 -24.37
C ARG A 310 12.34 -12.43 -23.55
N VAL A 311 12.71 -11.16 -23.67
CA VAL A 311 13.82 -10.55 -22.92
C VAL A 311 13.25 -9.59 -21.87
N THR A 312 13.75 -9.66 -20.63
CA THR A 312 13.36 -8.72 -19.57
C THR A 312 13.98 -7.34 -19.86
N ASN A 313 13.16 -6.29 -19.99
CA ASN A 313 13.60 -4.93 -20.33
C ASN A 313 13.41 -3.92 -19.17
N GLY A 314 12.92 -4.38 -18.01
CA GLY A 314 12.82 -3.53 -16.82
C GLY A 314 11.91 -4.13 -15.74
N ASP A 315 11.59 -3.32 -14.74
CA ASP A 315 10.64 -3.64 -13.69
C ASP A 315 9.70 -2.46 -13.41
N LYS A 316 8.43 -2.76 -13.17
CA LYS A 316 7.44 -1.79 -12.68
C LYS A 316 7.05 -2.23 -11.28
N LYS A 317 7.38 -1.40 -10.29
CA LYS A 317 7.18 -1.68 -8.87
C LYS A 317 6.45 -0.54 -8.18
N GLY A 318 5.60 -0.88 -7.22
CA GLY A 318 4.89 0.06 -6.37
C GLY A 318 3.49 0.40 -6.86
N LEU A 319 2.87 1.35 -6.17
CA LEU A 319 1.50 1.78 -6.42
C LEU A 319 1.45 2.82 -7.54
N GLU A 320 0.75 2.49 -8.61
CA GLU A 320 0.51 3.40 -9.73
C GLU A 320 -0.92 3.96 -9.65
N VAL A 321 -1.07 5.28 -9.65
CA VAL A 321 -2.38 5.91 -9.80
C VAL A 321 -2.79 5.89 -11.27
N ILE A 322 -3.95 5.30 -11.57
CA ILE A 322 -4.51 5.24 -12.93
C ILE A 322 -5.72 6.16 -13.10
N SER A 323 -6.41 6.47 -12.00
CA SER A 323 -7.57 7.36 -12.00
C SER A 323 -7.84 7.90 -10.60
N TYR A 324 -8.78 8.83 -10.50
CA TYR A 324 -9.25 9.41 -9.24
C TYR A 324 -10.78 9.44 -9.24
N VAL A 325 -11.37 9.55 -8.06
CA VAL A 325 -12.83 9.65 -7.96
C VAL A 325 -13.27 11.09 -8.16
N GLN A 326 -14.13 11.34 -9.13
CA GLN A 326 -14.60 12.68 -9.47
C GLN A 326 -15.22 13.38 -8.24
N SER A 327 -14.89 14.66 -8.06
CA SER A 327 -15.37 15.49 -6.94
C SER A 327 -14.93 15.00 -5.55
N SER A 328 -13.88 14.18 -5.45
CA SER A 328 -13.29 13.77 -4.16
C SER A 328 -12.22 14.73 -3.64
N LEU A 329 -11.69 15.63 -4.49
CA LEU A 329 -10.67 16.59 -4.09
C LEU A 329 -11.23 17.58 -3.06
N MET A 330 -10.62 17.62 -1.89
CA MET A 330 -10.89 18.60 -0.84
C MET A 330 -9.58 19.30 -0.51
N ARG A 331 -9.57 20.63 -0.64
CA ARG A 331 -8.37 21.42 -0.35
C ARG A 331 -8.17 21.57 1.15
N GLU A 332 -6.93 21.42 1.61
CA GLU A 332 -6.52 21.65 3.00
C GLU A 332 -7.41 20.96 4.04
N LEU A 333 -7.90 19.75 3.72
CA LEU A 333 -8.80 19.01 4.61
C LEU A 333 -8.07 18.49 5.86
N LEU A 334 -6.77 18.27 5.72
CA LEU A 334 -5.92 17.75 6.76
C LEU A 334 -5.23 18.87 7.53
N THR A 335 -4.99 18.64 8.82
CA THR A 335 -4.19 19.54 9.64
C THR A 335 -2.76 19.02 9.79
N GLU A 336 -1.86 19.91 10.18
CA GLU A 336 -0.49 19.52 10.54
C GLU A 336 -0.48 18.45 11.64
N GLU A 337 -1.38 18.52 12.61
CA GLU A 337 -1.50 17.52 13.69
C GLU A 337 -1.90 16.12 13.18
N GLU A 338 -2.67 16.06 12.10
CA GLU A 338 -3.09 14.81 11.46
C GLU A 338 -1.97 14.19 10.62
N LEU A 339 -1.08 15.00 10.03
CA LEU A 339 0.10 14.50 9.31
C LEU A 339 1.29 14.22 10.24
N ARG A 340 1.38 14.88 11.40
CA ARG A 340 2.44 14.64 12.38
C ARG A 340 2.20 13.31 13.11
N LYS A 341 3.02 12.31 12.78
CA LYS A 341 3.27 11.15 13.64
C LYS A 341 3.63 11.69 15.02
N THR A 342 2.99 11.17 16.07
CA THR A 342 2.95 11.73 17.42
C THR A 342 4.35 12.05 17.94
N VAL A 343 4.84 13.28 17.73
CA VAL A 343 5.93 13.87 18.52
C VAL A 343 5.29 14.32 19.83
N ALA A 344 4.87 13.36 20.64
CA ALA A 344 4.44 13.61 22.01
C ALA A 344 4.92 12.46 22.88
N LEU A 345 6.25 12.29 22.93
CA LEU A 345 6.98 11.82 24.11
C LEU A 345 8.43 12.34 24.12
N THR A 346 8.90 13.02 23.08
CA THR A 346 10.09 13.87 23.13
C THR A 346 9.73 15.29 22.69
N SER A 347 9.01 16.01 23.54
CA SER A 347 9.12 17.48 23.58
C SER A 347 10.49 17.85 24.17
N ASN A 348 11.55 17.46 23.48
CA ASN A 348 12.81 18.18 23.56
C ASN A 348 12.95 18.82 22.19
N ASP A 349 12.19 19.88 21.97
CA ASP A 349 12.67 20.93 21.09
C ASP A 349 14.01 21.38 21.72
N PRO A 350 15.16 21.07 21.08
CA PRO A 350 16.48 21.36 21.66
C PRO A 350 16.73 22.87 21.77
N PHE A 351 15.81 23.70 21.28
CA PHE A 351 15.85 25.16 21.35
C PHE A 351 14.82 25.78 22.31
N ASN A 352 13.95 25.00 22.96
CA ASN A 352 12.93 25.53 23.88
C ASN A 352 13.22 25.29 25.38
N SER A 353 14.36 24.68 25.71
CA SER A 353 14.87 24.66 27.09
C SER A 353 15.98 25.68 27.28
N VAL A 354 15.68 26.95 27.00
CA VAL A 354 16.50 28.06 27.49
C VAL A 354 15.62 28.88 28.41
N SER A 355 15.61 28.51 29.69
CA SER A 355 15.34 29.48 30.75
C SER A 355 16.21 30.71 30.48
N ASN A 356 15.58 31.89 30.40
CA ASN A 356 16.21 33.20 30.23
C ASN A 356 17.20 33.56 31.37
N SER A 357 18.25 32.76 31.59
CA SER A 357 19.23 32.99 32.64
C SER A 357 20.67 32.63 32.26
N ASP A 358 20.93 32.04 31.10
CA ASP A 358 22.30 31.76 30.64
C ASP A 358 22.49 32.22 29.19
N ASP A 359 22.42 33.54 28.98
CA ASP A 359 23.03 34.17 27.81
C ASP A 359 24.55 34.27 28.06
N PRO A 360 25.39 33.50 27.36
CA PRO A 360 26.84 33.56 27.54
C PRO A 360 27.45 34.87 27.00
N PHE A 361 26.65 35.76 26.41
CA PHE A 361 27.03 37.10 25.99
C PHE A 361 26.48 38.22 26.89
N SER A 362 25.73 37.90 27.95
CA SER A 362 25.30 38.88 28.95
C SER A 362 26.32 39.06 30.08
N GLN A 363 27.61 39.20 29.74
CA GLN A 363 28.59 39.73 30.68
C GLN A 363 28.64 41.26 30.56
N THR A 364 27.71 41.91 31.26
CA THR A 364 28.03 43.20 31.88
C THR A 364 29.03 42.93 32.99
N ASP A 365 30.31 42.98 32.66
CA ASP A 365 31.36 43.65 33.44
C ASP A 365 32.73 43.27 32.89
N LYS A 366 33.43 44.29 32.40
CA LYS A 366 34.78 44.29 31.79
C LYS A 366 34.81 44.00 30.29
N ASP A 367 34.25 44.94 29.54
CA ASP A 367 34.73 45.24 28.20
C ASP A 367 36.22 45.66 28.27
N PRO A 368 37.17 44.89 27.71
CA PRO A 368 38.58 45.26 27.69
C PRO A 368 38.88 46.40 26.69
N PHE A 369 37.86 46.93 25.99
CA PHE A 369 37.95 48.06 25.08
C PHE A 369 37.29 49.35 25.62
N SER A 370 36.81 49.38 26.87
CA SER A 370 36.31 50.62 27.48
C SER A 370 37.47 51.52 27.96
N SER A 371 38.08 52.25 27.04
CA SER A 371 39.04 53.32 27.38
C SER A 371 38.28 54.59 27.79
N SER A 372 38.06 54.77 29.09
CA SER A 372 37.68 56.08 29.64
C SER A 372 38.95 56.89 29.97
N ASN A 373 39.46 57.67 29.01
CA ASN A 373 39.71 59.10 29.25
C ASN A 373 40.28 59.85 28.02
N SER A 374 39.55 60.91 27.67
CA SER A 374 40.02 62.22 27.21
C SER A 374 40.99 62.33 26.02
N ASN A 375 40.47 63.04 25.00
CA ASN A 375 41.14 63.88 24.01
C ASN A 375 41.45 63.28 22.62
N LYS A 376 40.76 63.88 21.65
CA LYS A 376 41.17 64.22 20.28
C LYS A 376 41.31 63.11 19.22
N VAL A 377 40.44 63.28 18.20
CA VAL A 377 40.76 63.39 16.77
C VAL A 377 40.90 62.09 15.96
N ASP A 378 40.19 62.13 14.82
CA ASP A 378 40.22 61.33 13.60
C ASP A 378 39.49 59.98 13.55
N ASP A 379 38.26 60.11 13.08
CA ASP A 379 37.51 59.16 12.26
C ASP A 379 38.22 58.87 10.93
N PRO A 380 38.48 57.60 10.55
CA PRO A 380 38.92 57.26 9.21
C PRO A 380 37.83 56.73 8.26
N PHE A 381 36.54 56.63 8.66
CA PHE A 381 35.47 56.03 7.85
C PHE A 381 34.04 56.56 8.05
N ALA A 382 33.85 57.86 8.36
CA ALA A 382 32.69 58.60 7.81
C ALA A 382 32.90 58.89 6.32
#